data_AF-A0A7W0ST14-F1
#
_entry.id   AF-A0A7W0ST14-F1
#
_cell.length_a   1.000
_cell.length_b   1.000
_cell.length_c   1.000
_cell.angle_alpha   90.00
_cell.angle_beta   90.00
_cell.angle_gamma   90.00
#
_symmetry.space_group_name_H-M   'P 1'
#
loop_
_entity.id
_entity.type
_entity.pdbx_description
1 polymer ?
#
loop_
_entity_poly.entity_id
_entity_poly.type
_entity_poly.pdbx_seq_one_letter_code
_entity_poly.pdbx_strand_id
1 'polypeptide(L)'
;MFRIDYDDLVETGCDANCMLTMIPMIGDFVPASAPLFKVQRNPDRLNAGKAVSAVAVGPERTLNQDVPYGFRMLVDIAKRSLSDAFDPTTAVQAIDRLHDCLRQLAHRPFPSGEYHDGNGTLRLLVSHISWEGYVRLVFDEIRQICANSAQFTRRLKAALEDLLTVAPADRRAPLERQLELLDAAVAANE
;
A
#
# COMPACT_ATOMS: atom_id res chain seq x y z
N MET A 1 -10.02 -8.45 4.46
CA MET A 1 -10.22 -9.09 3.14
C MET A 1 -8.87 -9.52 2.60
N PHE A 2 -8.71 -10.76 2.11
CA PHE A 2 -7.41 -11.30 1.72
C PHE A 2 -7.34 -11.87 0.29
N ARG A 3 -8.47 -12.06 -0.39
CA ARG A 3 -8.50 -12.47 -1.80
C ARG A 3 -9.67 -11.81 -2.53
N ILE A 4 -9.41 -11.36 -3.75
CA ILE A 4 -10.42 -10.94 -4.72
C ILE A 4 -10.27 -11.80 -5.98
N ASP A 5 -11.39 -12.32 -6.47
CA ASP A 5 -11.50 -12.96 -7.78
C ASP A 5 -11.98 -11.93 -8.82
N TYR A 6 -11.03 -11.36 -9.55
CA TYR A 6 -11.32 -10.26 -10.48
C TYR A 6 -12.14 -10.72 -11.68
N ASP A 7 -11.85 -11.91 -12.22
CA ASP A 7 -12.52 -12.44 -13.41
C ASP A 7 -14.00 -12.73 -13.12
N ASP A 8 -14.28 -13.40 -11.99
CA ASP A 8 -15.66 -13.66 -11.53
C ASP A 8 -16.45 -12.36 -11.30
N LEU A 9 -15.81 -11.32 -10.76
CA LEU A 9 -16.45 -10.01 -10.56
C LEU A 9 -16.72 -9.28 -11.87
N VAL A 10 -15.79 -9.34 -12.83
CA VAL A 10 -15.97 -8.76 -14.17
C VAL A 10 -17.10 -9.48 -14.90
N GLU A 11 -17.13 -10.81 -14.87
CA GLU A 11 -18.21 -11.62 -15.46
C GLU A 11 -19.55 -11.28 -14.81
N THR A 12 -19.61 -11.23 -13.47
CA THR A 12 -20.82 -10.87 -12.73
C THR A 12 -21.31 -9.46 -13.09
N GLY A 13 -20.39 -8.50 -13.26
CA GLY A 13 -20.71 -7.15 -13.72
C GLY A 13 -21.23 -7.12 -15.16
N CYS A 14 -20.66 -7.96 -16.04
CA CYS A 14 -21.06 -8.10 -17.43
C CYS A 14 -22.47 -8.67 -17.55
N ASP A 15 -22.77 -9.78 -16.88
CA ASP A 15 -24.07 -10.47 -16.90
C ASP A 15 -25.23 -9.55 -16.47
N ALA A 16 -24.99 -8.75 -15.42
CA ALA A 16 -25.95 -7.80 -14.88
C ALA A 16 -25.99 -6.47 -15.63
N ASN A 17 -25.05 -6.25 -16.57
CA ASN A 17 -24.77 -4.97 -17.20
C ASN A 17 -24.64 -3.82 -16.17
N CYS A 18 -23.78 -4.03 -15.18
CA CYS A 18 -23.46 -3.06 -14.13
C CYS A 18 -21.95 -2.81 -14.04
N MET A 19 -21.57 -1.83 -13.23
CA MET A 19 -20.19 -1.55 -12.84
C MET A 19 -20.08 -1.64 -11.31
N LEU A 20 -19.16 -2.47 -10.85
CA LEU A 20 -18.83 -2.68 -9.45
C LEU A 20 -17.66 -1.76 -9.07
N THR A 21 -17.76 -1.10 -7.93
CA THR A 21 -16.61 -0.45 -7.29
C THR A 21 -16.39 -1.13 -5.95
N MET A 22 -15.22 -1.74 -5.78
CA MET A 22 -14.82 -2.32 -4.50
C MET A 22 -14.64 -1.20 -3.49
N ILE A 23 -15.28 -1.36 -2.33
CA ILE A 23 -15.21 -0.39 -1.22
C ILE A 23 -13.96 -0.64 -0.36
N PRO A 24 -13.77 -1.84 0.23
CA PRO A 24 -12.54 -2.13 0.97
C PRO A 24 -11.37 -2.41 0.01
N MET A 25 -10.17 -1.99 0.38
CA MET A 25 -8.96 -2.44 -0.29
C MET A 25 -8.54 -3.82 0.21
N ILE A 26 -7.75 -4.55 -0.58
CA ILE A 26 -7.08 -5.76 -0.09
C ILE A 26 -6.27 -5.40 1.17
N GLY A 27 -6.41 -6.25 2.18
CA GLY A 27 -5.83 -6.01 3.50
C GLY A 27 -6.80 -5.36 4.49
N ASP A 28 -7.79 -4.60 4.04
CA ASP A 28 -8.64 -3.86 4.96
C ASP A 28 -9.41 -4.77 5.92
N PHE A 29 -9.57 -4.27 7.14
CA PHE A 29 -10.51 -4.85 8.09
C PHE A 29 -11.92 -4.54 7.59
N VAL A 30 -12.72 -5.60 7.42
CA VAL A 30 -14.10 -5.48 6.93
C VAL A 30 -15.03 -5.82 8.09
N PRO A 31 -15.72 -4.83 8.69
CA PRO A 31 -16.69 -5.09 9.75
C PRO A 31 -17.84 -5.99 9.27
N ALA A 32 -18.47 -6.69 10.21
CA ALA A 32 -19.68 -7.45 9.93
C ALA A 32 -20.73 -6.55 9.28
N SER A 33 -21.36 -7.04 8.20
CA SER A 33 -22.36 -6.32 7.41
C SER A 33 -21.87 -5.03 6.74
N ALA A 34 -20.57 -4.77 6.71
CA ALA A 34 -20.03 -3.66 5.92
C ALA A 34 -20.22 -3.93 4.41
N PRO A 35 -20.52 -2.89 3.61
CA PRO A 35 -20.69 -3.05 2.18
C PRO A 35 -19.35 -3.38 1.51
N LEU A 36 -19.36 -4.38 0.61
CA LEU A 36 -18.18 -4.73 -0.20
C LEU A 36 -18.13 -3.95 -1.51
N PHE A 37 -19.29 -3.65 -2.09
CA PHE A 37 -19.39 -3.06 -3.42
C PHE A 37 -20.34 -1.86 -3.42
N LYS A 38 -19.96 -0.83 -4.16
CA LYS A 38 -20.90 0.13 -4.72
C LYS A 38 -21.24 -0.33 -6.14
N VAL A 39 -22.53 -0.51 -6.42
CA VAL A 39 -23.01 -0.96 -7.73
C VAL A 39 -23.57 0.23 -8.49
N GLN A 40 -23.14 0.41 -9.73
CA GLN A 40 -23.65 1.45 -10.62
C GLN A 40 -24.28 0.80 -11.85
N ARG A 41 -25.43 1.33 -12.27
CA ARG A 41 -26.30 0.81 -13.34
C ARG A 41 -26.89 -0.55 -12.99
N ASN A 42 -28.21 -0.71 -13.20
CA ASN A 42 -28.93 -1.98 -13.04
C ASN A 42 -28.60 -2.77 -11.75
N PRO A 43 -28.55 -2.16 -10.56
CA PRO A 43 -28.16 -2.87 -9.33
C PRO A 43 -29.09 -4.05 -9.01
N ASP A 44 -30.37 -3.95 -9.37
CA ASP A 44 -31.38 -5.00 -9.15
C ASP A 44 -31.13 -6.26 -10.00
N ARG A 45 -30.27 -6.18 -11.01
CA ARG A 45 -29.90 -7.32 -11.87
C ARG A 45 -28.65 -8.05 -11.39
N LEU A 46 -27.94 -7.50 -10.40
CA LEU A 46 -26.72 -8.10 -9.87
C LEU A 46 -27.03 -9.34 -9.04
N ASN A 47 -26.36 -10.46 -9.34
CA ASN A 47 -26.32 -11.59 -8.42
C ASN A 47 -25.36 -11.28 -7.26
N ALA A 48 -25.90 -10.67 -6.19
CA ALA A 48 -25.11 -10.28 -5.02
C ALA A 48 -24.41 -11.48 -4.35
N GLY A 49 -25.04 -12.66 -4.33
CA GLY A 49 -24.43 -13.87 -3.77
C GLY A 49 -23.15 -14.27 -4.51
N LYS A 50 -23.20 -14.28 -5.85
CA LYS A 50 -22.03 -14.56 -6.71
C LYS A 50 -20.92 -13.51 -6.51
N ALA A 51 -21.29 -12.23 -6.50
CA ALA A 51 -20.33 -11.14 -6.29
C ALA A 51 -19.65 -11.22 -4.91
N VAL A 52 -20.39 -11.54 -3.85
CA VAL A 52 -19.84 -11.70 -2.50
C VAL A 52 -18.95 -12.94 -2.41
N SER A 53 -19.31 -14.07 -3.06
CA SER A 53 -18.48 -15.28 -3.05
C SER A 53 -17.13 -15.13 -3.76
N ALA A 54 -17.02 -14.15 -4.66
CA ALA A 54 -15.77 -13.78 -5.32
C ALA A 54 -14.78 -13.03 -4.39
N VAL A 55 -15.19 -12.72 -3.16
CA VAL A 55 -14.36 -12.04 -2.16
C VAL A 55 -14.14 -12.94 -0.95
N ALA A 56 -12.87 -13.16 -0.61
CA ALA A 56 -12.52 -13.88 0.61
C ALA A 56 -12.16 -12.93 1.75
N VAL A 57 -12.90 -13.03 2.83
CA VAL A 57 -12.62 -12.37 4.12
C VAL A 57 -12.27 -13.44 5.13
N GLY A 58 -11.21 -13.21 5.91
CA GLY A 58 -10.69 -14.16 6.88
C GLY A 58 -10.10 -13.42 8.07
N PRO A 59 -9.72 -14.15 9.12
CA PRO A 59 -9.26 -13.57 10.39
C PRO A 59 -7.89 -12.91 10.29
N GLU A 60 -7.07 -13.32 9.31
CA GLU A 60 -5.67 -12.88 9.18
C GLU A 60 -5.42 -12.19 7.83
N ARG A 61 -4.48 -11.24 7.82
CA ARG A 61 -3.93 -10.68 6.59
C ARG A 61 -2.96 -11.66 5.96
N THR A 62 -2.92 -11.73 4.64
CA THR A 62 -2.01 -12.60 3.89
C THR A 62 -1.21 -11.80 2.89
N LEU A 63 0.03 -12.20 2.61
CA LEU A 63 0.92 -11.52 1.67
C LEU A 63 0.59 -11.81 0.20
N ASN A 64 -0.35 -12.71 -0.08
CA ASN A 64 -0.62 -13.21 -1.44
C ASN A 64 -1.05 -12.10 -2.39
N GLN A 65 -1.95 -11.22 -1.93
CA GLN A 65 -2.42 -10.06 -2.70
C GLN A 65 -2.22 -8.72 -1.95
N ASP A 66 -1.75 -8.74 -0.69
CA ASP A 66 -1.50 -7.54 0.12
C ASP A 66 0.01 -7.26 0.24
N VAL A 67 0.61 -6.74 -0.85
CA VAL A 67 2.01 -6.26 -0.82
C VAL A 67 2.24 -5.18 0.25
N PRO A 68 1.34 -4.20 0.47
CA PRO A 68 1.49 -3.20 1.55
C PRO A 68 1.67 -3.81 2.93
N TYR A 69 1.06 -4.96 3.20
CA TYR A 69 1.24 -5.65 4.48
C TYR A 69 2.69 -6.09 4.72
N GLY A 70 3.41 -6.53 3.68
CA GLY A 70 4.84 -6.86 3.81
C GLY A 70 5.70 -5.65 4.21
N PHE A 71 5.42 -4.48 3.64
CA PHE A 71 6.05 -3.23 4.05
C PHE A 71 5.68 -2.86 5.49
N ARG A 72 4.41 -2.98 5.85
CA ARG A 72 3.94 -2.72 7.23
C ARG A 72 4.67 -3.61 8.24
N MET A 73 4.85 -4.90 7.96
CA MET A 73 5.60 -5.81 8.84
C MET A 73 7.04 -5.34 9.05
N LEU A 74 7.74 -4.94 7.98
CA LEU A 74 9.10 -4.40 8.07
C LEU A 74 9.17 -3.07 8.82
N VAL A 75 8.18 -2.19 8.63
CA VAL A 75 8.05 -0.93 9.39
C VAL A 75 7.87 -1.23 10.88
N ASP A 76 7.01 -2.19 11.25
CA ASP A 76 6.78 -2.53 12.65
C ASP A 76 8.02 -3.17 13.30
N ILE A 77 8.80 -3.97 12.56
CA ILE A 77 10.11 -4.46 12.99
C ILE A 77 11.06 -3.29 13.23
N ALA A 78 11.19 -2.38 12.26
CA ALA A 78 12.05 -1.21 12.39
C ALA A 78 11.65 -0.37 13.62
N LYS A 79 10.37 -0.06 13.79
CA LYS A 79 9.85 0.74 14.92
C LYS A 79 10.17 0.10 16.27
N ARG A 80 9.95 -1.22 16.38
CA ARG A 80 10.23 -1.96 17.61
C ARG A 80 11.72 -1.91 17.96
N SER A 81 12.59 -2.18 16.99
CA SER A 81 14.04 -2.15 17.19
C SER A 81 14.57 -0.73 17.42
N LEU A 82 13.99 0.30 16.79
CA LEU A 82 14.36 1.70 17.03
C LEU A 82 14.02 2.18 18.45
N SER A 83 12.96 1.61 19.04
CA SER A 83 12.55 1.90 20.41
C SER A 83 13.40 1.16 21.46
N ASP A 84 14.23 0.20 21.02
CA ASP A 84 15.12 -0.58 21.87
C ASP A 84 16.58 -0.19 21.60
N ALA A 85 17.21 0.49 22.57
CA ALA A 85 18.60 0.95 22.45
C ALA A 85 19.61 -0.19 22.21
N PHE A 86 19.25 -1.44 22.50
CA PHE A 86 20.13 -2.60 22.36
C PHE A 86 20.00 -3.33 21.01
N ASP A 87 19.10 -2.89 20.12
CA ASP A 87 18.86 -3.55 18.82
C ASP A 87 19.03 -2.63 17.59
N PRO A 88 20.11 -1.81 17.50
CA PRO A 88 20.30 -0.89 16.37
C PRO A 88 20.53 -1.61 15.03
N THR A 89 21.10 -2.81 15.07
CA THR A 89 21.40 -3.61 13.88
C THR A 89 20.12 -4.05 13.17
N THR A 90 19.13 -4.56 13.90
CA THR A 90 17.86 -4.99 13.32
C THR A 90 17.07 -3.81 12.76
N ALA A 91 17.10 -2.66 13.45
CA ALA A 91 16.50 -1.43 12.93
C ALA A 91 17.09 -1.03 11.56
N VAL A 92 18.42 -1.02 11.44
CA VAL A 92 19.10 -0.71 10.17
C VAL A 92 18.76 -1.75 9.10
N GLN A 93 18.78 -3.04 9.42
CA GLN A 93 18.44 -4.10 8.47
C GLN A 93 17.00 -3.99 7.95
N ALA A 94 16.04 -3.66 8.82
CA ALA A 94 14.67 -3.44 8.42
C ALA A 94 14.55 -2.22 7.47
N ILE A 95 15.25 -1.12 7.76
CA ILE A 95 15.33 0.05 6.88
C ILE A 95 15.98 -0.32 5.53
N ASP A 96 17.04 -1.12 5.52
CA ASP A 96 17.69 -1.59 4.29
C ASP A 96 16.73 -2.40 3.41
N ARG A 97 15.93 -3.29 4.00
CA ARG A 97 14.93 -4.06 3.26
C ARG A 97 13.82 -3.17 2.71
N LEU A 98 13.33 -2.21 3.50
CA LEU A 98 12.33 -1.24 3.04
C LEU A 98 12.85 -0.39 1.87
N HIS A 99 14.09 0.07 1.97
CA HIS A 99 14.79 0.81 0.91
C HIS A 99 14.87 -0.03 -0.37
N ASP A 100 15.36 -1.26 -0.30
CA ASP A 100 15.45 -2.14 -1.48
C ASP A 100 14.08 -2.40 -2.12
N CYS A 101 13.05 -2.68 -1.32
CA CYS A 101 11.70 -2.88 -1.83
C CYS A 101 11.15 -1.63 -2.54
N LEU A 102 11.36 -0.42 -1.98
CA LEU A 102 10.98 0.82 -2.65
C LEU A 102 11.77 1.07 -3.94
N ARG A 103 13.06 0.71 -3.96
CA ARG A 103 13.91 0.80 -5.16
C ARG A 103 13.35 -0.05 -6.29
N GLN A 104 12.90 -1.27 -5.97
CA GLN A 104 12.24 -2.15 -6.93
C GLN A 104 10.88 -1.60 -7.40
N LEU A 105 10.09 -0.98 -6.50
CA LEU A 105 8.80 -0.38 -6.85
C LEU A 105 8.93 0.91 -7.66
N ALA A 106 10.02 1.67 -7.50
CA ALA A 106 10.20 3.00 -8.10
C ALA A 106 10.03 3.03 -9.63
N HIS A 107 10.34 1.93 -10.33
CA HIS A 107 10.16 1.81 -11.78
C HIS A 107 8.98 0.92 -12.20
N ARG A 108 8.35 0.20 -11.27
CA ARG A 108 7.27 -0.73 -11.63
C ARG A 108 6.00 0.04 -11.99
N PRO A 109 5.27 -0.38 -13.03
CA PRO A 109 3.92 0.11 -13.27
C PRO A 109 3.01 -0.31 -12.11
N PHE A 110 2.12 0.59 -11.72
CA PHE A 110 1.10 0.31 -10.70
C PHE A 110 -0.20 -0.06 -11.42
N PRO A 111 -1.01 -0.98 -10.86
CA PRO A 111 -2.29 -1.33 -11.45
C PRO A 111 -3.20 -0.10 -11.50
N SER A 112 -3.89 0.10 -12.62
CA SER A 112 -4.92 1.16 -12.76
C SER A 112 -6.09 0.93 -11.79
N GLY A 113 -6.32 -0.33 -11.40
CA GLY A 113 -7.51 -0.73 -10.67
C GLY A 113 -8.74 -0.92 -11.54
N GLU A 114 -8.63 -0.71 -12.85
CA GLU A 114 -9.71 -0.82 -13.81
C GLU A 114 -9.71 -2.19 -14.47
N TYR A 115 -10.84 -2.89 -14.40
CA TYR A 115 -11.03 -4.22 -14.99
C TYR A 115 -12.21 -4.17 -15.97
N HIS A 116 -11.91 -4.51 -17.23
CA HIS A 116 -12.83 -4.40 -18.35
C HIS A 116 -13.32 -5.78 -18.82
N ASP A 117 -14.53 -5.83 -19.37
CA ASP A 117 -15.01 -7.03 -20.08
C ASP A 117 -14.38 -7.18 -21.47
N GLY A 118 -14.71 -8.27 -22.17
CA GLY A 118 -14.21 -8.55 -23.51
C GLY A 118 -14.60 -7.53 -24.59
N ASN A 119 -15.56 -6.64 -24.30
CA ASN A 119 -15.95 -5.54 -25.18
C ASN A 119 -15.28 -4.20 -24.79
N GLY A 120 -14.36 -4.20 -23.81
CA GLY A 120 -13.69 -3.02 -23.30
C GLY A 120 -14.53 -2.17 -22.35
N THR A 121 -15.70 -2.65 -21.91
CA THR A 121 -16.54 -1.90 -20.96
C THR A 121 -16.01 -2.11 -19.54
N LEU A 122 -15.81 -1.01 -18.80
CA LEU A 122 -15.40 -1.07 -17.39
C LEU A 122 -16.47 -1.77 -16.54
N ARG A 123 -16.10 -2.87 -15.88
CA ARG A 123 -17.00 -3.67 -15.02
C ARG A 123 -16.63 -3.65 -13.56
N LEU A 124 -15.35 -3.49 -13.24
CA LEU A 124 -14.89 -3.48 -11.86
C LEU A 124 -13.81 -2.40 -11.67
N LEU A 125 -13.96 -1.62 -10.61
CA LEU A 125 -12.95 -0.69 -10.11
C LEU A 125 -12.46 -1.13 -8.73
N VAL A 126 -11.16 -1.29 -8.55
CA VAL A 126 -10.52 -1.68 -7.29
C VAL A 126 -9.41 -0.70 -6.95
N SER A 127 -9.47 -0.12 -5.76
CA SER A 127 -8.44 0.79 -5.27
C SER A 127 -7.18 0.01 -4.88
N HIS A 128 -6.02 0.58 -5.22
CA HIS A 128 -4.71 0.08 -4.83
C HIS A 128 -3.93 1.20 -4.13
N ILE A 129 -2.96 0.84 -3.29
CA ILE A 129 -2.05 1.84 -2.72
C ILE A 129 -1.25 2.50 -3.85
N SER A 130 -1.11 3.83 -3.78
CA SER A 130 -0.29 4.58 -4.73
C SER A 130 1.19 4.48 -4.37
N TRP A 131 2.07 4.91 -5.30
CA TRP A 131 3.49 5.10 -5.01
C TRP A 131 3.70 6.01 -3.78
N GLU A 132 3.03 7.16 -3.74
CA GLU A 132 3.07 8.05 -2.58
C GLU A 132 2.59 7.35 -1.31
N GLY A 133 1.54 6.51 -1.41
CA GLY A 133 1.06 5.70 -0.31
C GLY A 133 2.14 4.77 0.26
N TYR A 134 2.94 4.11 -0.60
CA TYR A 134 4.08 3.30 -0.14
C TYR A 134 5.16 4.14 0.52
N VAL A 135 5.54 5.28 -0.08
CA VAL A 135 6.56 6.18 0.49
C VAL A 135 6.13 6.63 1.89
N ARG A 136 4.88 7.06 2.05
CA ARG A 136 4.33 7.46 3.34
C ARG A 136 4.26 6.30 4.33
N LEU A 137 3.78 5.13 3.89
CA LEU A 137 3.74 3.92 4.71
C LEU A 137 5.10 3.58 5.32
N VAL A 138 6.17 3.72 4.53
CA VAL A 138 7.54 3.41 4.97
C VAL A 138 8.11 4.49 5.89
N PHE A 139 8.03 5.76 5.47
CA PHE A 139 8.86 6.80 6.09
C PHE A 139 8.15 7.59 7.19
N ASP A 140 6.82 7.73 7.19
CA ASP A 140 6.13 8.64 8.11
C ASP A 140 6.38 8.29 9.59
N GLU A 141 6.19 7.03 9.96
CA GLU A 141 6.34 6.57 11.34
C GLU A 141 7.81 6.39 11.74
N ILE A 142 8.65 5.87 10.84
CA ILE A 142 10.08 5.67 11.10
C ILE A 142 10.78 7.01 11.33
N ARG A 143 10.50 8.03 10.50
CA ARG A 143 11.06 9.38 10.63
C ARG A 143 10.80 9.98 12.01
N GLN A 144 9.58 9.85 12.53
CA GLN A 144 9.19 10.40 13.82
C GLN A 144 9.99 9.79 14.99
N ILE A 145 10.32 8.50 14.92
CA ILE A 145 11.06 7.80 15.98
C ILE A 145 12.56 8.06 15.86
N CYS A 146 13.10 8.11 14.63
CA CYS A 146 14.53 8.24 14.39
C CYS A 146 15.10 9.64 14.71
N ALA A 147 14.27 10.68 14.80
CA ALA A 147 14.71 12.07 14.83
C ALA A 147 15.71 12.41 15.96
N ASN A 148 15.71 11.65 17.06
CA ASN A 148 16.63 11.81 18.19
C ASN A 148 17.94 11.02 18.07
N SER A 149 18.15 10.29 16.97
CA SER A 149 19.35 9.47 16.74
C SER A 149 20.04 9.84 15.43
N ALA A 150 21.19 10.50 15.54
CA ALA A 150 22.00 10.88 14.39
C ALA A 150 22.39 9.69 13.50
N GLN A 151 22.51 8.47 14.06
CA GLN A 151 22.80 7.26 13.29
C GLN A 151 21.62 6.88 12.39
N PHE A 152 20.41 6.79 12.95
CA PHE A 152 19.24 6.34 12.21
C PHE A 152 18.75 7.41 11.22
N THR A 153 18.79 8.68 11.61
CA THR A 153 18.54 9.80 10.71
C THR A 153 19.45 9.75 9.48
N ARG A 154 20.78 9.59 9.67
CA ARG A 154 21.72 9.49 8.54
C ARG A 154 21.40 8.30 7.64
N ARG A 155 21.03 7.16 8.21
CA ARG A 155 20.64 5.98 7.42
C ARG A 155 19.36 6.23 6.60
N LEU A 156 18.35 6.85 7.21
CA LEU A 156 17.08 7.16 6.54
C LEU A 156 17.28 8.19 5.42
N LYS A 157 18.08 9.23 5.68
CA LYS A 157 18.49 10.23 4.70
C LYS A 157 19.18 9.59 3.50
N ALA A 158 20.17 8.72 3.74
CA ALA A 158 20.87 8.00 2.68
C ALA A 158 19.94 7.11 1.83
N ALA A 159 18.91 6.47 2.44
CA ALA A 159 17.90 5.72 1.67
C ALA A 159 17.08 6.64 0.77
N LEU A 160 16.61 7.78 1.28
CA LEU A 160 15.83 8.74 0.50
C LEU A 160 16.65 9.35 -0.65
N GLU A 161 17.89 9.74 -0.38
CA GLU A 161 18.82 10.27 -1.38
C GLU A 161 19.10 9.24 -2.50
N ASP A 162 19.36 7.97 -2.14
CA ASP A 162 19.51 6.90 -3.15
C ASP A 162 18.24 6.70 -3.97
N LEU A 163 17.07 6.66 -3.33
CA LEU A 163 15.78 6.53 -4.03
C LEU A 163 15.55 7.67 -5.02
N LEU A 164 15.98 8.89 -4.72
CA LEU A 164 15.90 10.04 -5.64
C LEU A 164 16.79 9.87 -6.87
N THR A 165 17.91 9.14 -6.76
CA THR A 165 18.78 8.86 -7.92
C THR A 165 18.13 7.92 -8.94
N VAL A 166 17.25 7.02 -8.49
CA VAL A 166 16.58 6.05 -9.36
C VAL A 166 15.15 6.46 -9.73
N ALA A 167 14.44 7.19 -8.87
CA ALA A 167 13.03 7.49 -9.08
C ALA A 167 12.81 8.33 -10.36
N PRO A 168 11.89 7.90 -11.25
CA PRO A 168 11.37 8.73 -12.34
C PRO A 168 10.85 10.08 -11.84
N ALA A 169 10.88 11.10 -12.70
CA ALA A 169 10.58 12.48 -12.30
C ALA A 169 9.19 12.64 -11.64
N ASP A 170 8.18 11.94 -12.13
CA ASP A 170 6.80 11.91 -11.61
C ASP A 170 6.68 11.24 -10.23
N ARG A 171 7.72 10.54 -9.76
CA ARG A 171 7.76 9.81 -8.49
C ARG A 171 8.67 10.44 -7.43
N ARG A 172 9.36 11.53 -7.75
CA ARG A 172 10.32 12.19 -6.84
C ARG A 172 9.64 12.99 -5.74
N ALA A 173 8.55 13.69 -6.04
CA ALA A 173 7.94 14.63 -5.10
C ALA A 173 7.62 14.03 -3.71
N PRO A 174 7.06 12.80 -3.58
CA PRO A 174 6.87 12.17 -2.28
C PRO A 174 8.17 11.91 -1.51
N LEU A 175 9.26 11.57 -2.20
CA LEU A 175 10.57 11.31 -1.59
C LEU A 175 11.24 12.60 -1.13
N GLU A 176 11.21 13.65 -1.97
CA GLU A 176 11.69 14.99 -1.64
C GLU A 176 10.96 15.52 -0.40
N ARG A 177 9.63 15.34 -0.35
CA ARG A 177 8.83 15.71 0.81
C ARG A 177 9.26 15.00 2.08
N GLN A 178 9.59 13.72 2.02
CA GLN A 178 10.07 12.96 3.17
C GLN A 178 11.45 13.45 3.63
N LEU A 179 12.33 13.83 2.70
CA LEU A 179 13.65 14.38 3.00
C LEU A 179 13.53 15.73 3.71
N GLU A 180 12.68 16.64 3.21
CA GLU A 180 12.36 17.92 3.86
C GLU A 180 11.84 17.72 5.29
N LEU A 181 10.89 16.80 5.47
CA LEU A 181 10.32 16.52 6.78
C LEU A 181 11.34 15.90 7.74
N LEU A 182 12.27 15.10 7.23
CA LEU A 182 13.35 14.52 8.04
C LEU A 182 14.32 15.60 8.50
N ASP A 183 14.78 16.46 7.59
CA ASP A 183 15.69 17.55 7.92
C ASP A 183 15.05 18.53 8.93
N ALA A 184 13.76 18.84 8.77
CA ALA A 184 13.01 19.66 9.72
C ALA A 184 12.89 19.00 11.11
N ALA A 185 12.68 17.68 11.16
CA ALA A 185 12.59 16.94 12.42
C ALA A 185 13.93 16.87 13.17
N VAL A 186 15.06 16.83 12.45
CA VAL A 186 16.40 16.87 13.04
C VAL A 186 16.69 18.25 13.62
N ALA A 187 16.45 19.30 12.85
CA ALA A 187 16.70 20.68 13.28
C ALA A 187 15.85 21.10 14.51
N ALA A 188 14.70 20.47 14.72
CA ALA A 188 13.86 20.72 15.89
C ALA A 188 14.38 20.06 17.18
N ASN A 189 15.30 19.10 17.08
CA ASN A 189 15.87 18.34 18.20
C ASN A 189 17.34 18.69 18.50
N GLU A 190 17.95 19.62 17.75
CA GLU A 190 19.26 20.22 18.01
C GLU A 190 19.14 21.44 18.95
#